data_AF-S9VWT9-F1
#
_entry.id   AF-S9VWT9-F1
#
_cell.length_a   1.000
_cell.length_b   1.000
_cell.length_c   1.000
_cell.angle_alpha   90.00
_cell.angle_beta   90.00
_cell.angle_gamma   90.00
#
_symmetry.space_group_name_H-M   'P 1'
#
loop_
_entity.id
_entity.type
_entity.pdbx_description
1 polymer ?
#
loop_
_entity_poly.entity_id
_entity_poly.type
_entity_poly.pdbx_seq_one_letter_code
_entity_poly.pdbx_strand_id
1 'polypeptide(L)'
;MPHTASNTTLKNTVNVFTSSLLTSTGTFPKPVVGESIVQSGNHAYIFGGRDAEDSSLTNDLYIVDLETSSWKLVENQGSIKPTPRYFHSGIIWNGNLVFFGGIGFDEDKNSLCGLNTTEIFNLETKTWRIIPAKESETGSESDAGTSTCEPLPRYGHLYCVLGDYMIVYCGQDLSNNYIEQINVFDLITEKWVHSSPFAYHCGVYRSNCTSLDHDSDFSKFCTAENNNNDEENTRRQNQFVGSLLFYLNSNFVNVKRELILLKLYKVSNTKGNGGGTDKREGSNSCFYFEEQDISEKFVGSSMPPGLRFPRVYMVGENLVLSGIYLTSSRQAFVLWVYSLDRANWIQLDTLGLLNHGSWFKCLSMQQNNQLVIFGNKTRKLIQDYNVRQSNYDNMVYVELEAYGIYRKPKIPHYSERSEKLGKLLLTGVSDMEILTLERNRIPCLSKILYKRWPTFQRLLDQAAEQNQDAFRMSLSELGPQLRNMLYFPVLLVLWKDKRNLLVNKNTV
;
A
#
# COMPACT_ATOMS: atom_id res chain seq x y z
N MET A 1 -12.14 23.17 42.57
CA MET A 1 -10.90 23.56 41.88
C MET A 1 -11.00 23.07 40.45
N PRO A 2 -11.10 23.95 39.45
CA PRO A 2 -11.26 23.51 38.07
C PRO A 2 -9.90 23.18 37.46
N HIS A 3 -9.86 22.05 36.78
CA HIS A 3 -8.74 21.54 36.01
C HIS A 3 -8.27 22.57 34.98
N THR A 4 -6.99 22.93 35.05
CA THR A 4 -6.28 23.67 34.02
C THR A 4 -6.11 22.80 32.79
N ALA A 5 -7.04 22.92 31.84
CA ALA A 5 -6.81 22.53 30.46
C ALA A 5 -5.63 23.36 29.95
N SER A 6 -4.49 22.72 29.70
CA SER A 6 -3.36 23.34 29.04
C SER A 6 -3.74 23.68 27.61
N ASN A 7 -4.17 24.93 27.39
CA ASN A 7 -4.22 25.57 26.08
C ASN A 7 -2.81 25.53 25.47
N THR A 8 -2.49 24.44 24.77
CA THR A 8 -1.39 24.42 23.82
C THR A 8 -1.99 24.99 22.55
N THR A 9 -1.78 26.28 22.33
CA THR A 9 -2.02 26.93 21.05
C THR A 9 -1.15 26.19 20.02
N LEU A 10 -1.74 25.21 19.35
CA LEU A 10 -1.15 24.56 18.19
C LEU A 10 -0.86 25.69 17.20
N LYS A 11 0.42 26.10 17.12
CA LYS A 11 0.91 26.73 15.91
C LYS A 11 0.63 25.71 14.82
N ASN A 12 -0.45 25.91 14.06
CA ASN A 12 -0.85 25.11 12.91
C ASN A 12 0.29 25.15 11.91
N THR A 13 1.27 24.28 12.12
CA THR A 13 2.47 24.14 11.32
C THR A 13 2.10 23.24 10.14
N VAL A 14 2.81 23.36 9.02
CA VAL A 14 2.57 22.55 7.81
C VAL A 14 2.53 21.04 8.11
N ASN A 15 3.14 20.62 9.22
CA ASN A 15 3.16 19.27 9.79
C ASN A 15 1.78 18.59 9.90
N VAL A 16 0.70 19.35 10.15
CA VAL A 16 -0.67 18.79 10.19
C VAL A 16 -1.09 18.23 8.82
N PHE A 17 -0.50 18.74 7.73
CA PHE A 17 -0.79 18.31 6.37
C PHE A 17 0.09 17.16 5.87
N THR A 18 1.16 16.78 6.59
CA THR A 18 2.09 15.74 6.11
C THR A 18 1.88 14.41 6.81
N SER A 19 1.58 14.44 8.11
CA SER A 19 1.37 13.22 8.88
C SER A 19 0.54 13.44 10.14
N SER A 20 -0.25 12.44 10.52
CA SER A 20 -1.00 12.44 11.78
C SER A 20 -0.82 11.13 12.54
N LEU A 21 -0.90 11.19 13.87
CA LEU A 21 -0.82 10.04 14.76
C LEU A 21 -2.16 9.86 15.48
N LEU A 22 -2.77 8.70 15.32
CA LEU A 22 -4.02 8.33 15.98
C LEU A 22 -3.81 7.11 16.87
N THR A 23 -4.58 7.06 17.96
CA THR A 23 -4.65 5.89 18.85
C THR A 23 -5.85 5.06 18.43
N SER A 24 -5.62 3.77 18.24
CA SER A 24 -6.66 2.81 17.91
C SER A 24 -7.70 2.71 19.02
N THR A 25 -8.95 2.54 18.63
CA THR A 25 -10.07 2.34 19.56
C THR A 25 -10.83 1.06 19.21
N GLY A 26 -11.69 0.59 20.10
CA GLY A 26 -12.45 -0.65 19.90
C GLY A 26 -11.61 -1.91 20.18
N THR A 27 -11.97 -3.02 19.54
CA THR A 27 -11.37 -4.34 19.78
C THR A 27 -10.39 -4.65 18.67
N PHE A 28 -9.11 -4.36 18.90
CA PHE A 28 -8.01 -4.64 17.97
C PHE A 28 -7.21 -5.89 18.39
N PRO A 29 -6.43 -6.49 17.48
CA PRO A 29 -5.63 -7.67 17.80
C PRO A 29 -4.66 -7.40 18.94
N LYS A 30 -4.47 -8.41 19.80
CA LYS A 30 -3.30 -8.47 20.68
C LYS A 30 -2.00 -8.46 19.85
N PRO A 31 -0.84 -8.21 20.46
CA PRO A 31 0.41 -8.32 19.73
C PRO A 31 0.61 -9.72 19.14
N VAL A 32 0.86 -9.77 17.83
CA VAL A 32 0.89 -11.02 17.04
C VAL A 32 2.09 -11.06 16.11
N VAL A 33 2.47 -12.27 15.71
CA VAL A 33 3.56 -12.56 14.78
C VAL A 33 3.01 -13.22 13.52
N GLY A 34 3.39 -12.72 12.35
CA GLY A 34 3.15 -13.41 11.07
C GLY A 34 1.70 -13.36 10.59
N GLU A 35 0.90 -12.47 11.12
CA GLU A 35 -0.42 -12.11 10.61
C GLU A 35 -0.35 -11.47 9.22
N SER A 36 -1.40 -11.70 8.42
CA SER A 36 -1.59 -11.00 7.15
C SER A 36 -2.45 -9.76 7.35
N ILE A 37 -2.26 -8.76 6.48
CA ILE A 37 -3.06 -7.54 6.44
C ILE A 37 -3.50 -7.27 5.01
N VAL A 38 -4.80 -7.05 4.82
CA VAL A 38 -5.44 -6.88 3.51
C VAL A 38 -6.35 -5.66 3.55
N GLN A 39 -6.20 -4.73 2.61
CA GLN A 39 -7.05 -3.55 2.52
C GLN A 39 -8.22 -3.77 1.55
N SER A 40 -9.42 -3.32 1.91
CA SER A 40 -10.57 -3.20 1.01
C SER A 40 -11.28 -1.86 1.22
N GLY A 41 -11.16 -0.96 0.25
CA GLY A 41 -11.68 0.41 0.36
C GLY A 41 -11.09 1.14 1.57
N ASN A 42 -11.97 1.67 2.42
CA ASN A 42 -11.62 2.37 3.66
C ASN A 42 -11.41 1.43 4.87
N HIS A 43 -11.39 0.12 4.66
CA HIS A 43 -11.19 -0.85 5.72
C HIS A 43 -9.89 -1.63 5.51
N ALA A 44 -9.27 -2.07 6.60
CA ALA A 44 -8.24 -3.09 6.56
C ALA A 44 -8.60 -4.28 7.44
N TYR A 45 -8.21 -5.47 7.00
CA TYR A 45 -8.50 -6.75 7.62
C TYR A 45 -7.19 -7.40 8.06
N ILE A 46 -7.14 -7.85 9.31
CA ILE A 46 -5.99 -8.51 9.91
C ILE A 46 -6.42 -9.92 10.27
N PHE A 47 -5.73 -10.92 9.72
CA PHE A 47 -6.11 -12.32 9.89
C PHE A 47 -4.98 -13.15 10.47
N GLY A 48 -5.36 -13.99 11.43
CA GLY A 48 -4.50 -15.00 12.05
C GLY A 48 -3.27 -14.41 12.74
N GLY A 49 -2.22 -15.21 12.79
CA GLY A 49 -0.98 -14.91 13.49
C GLY A 49 -0.75 -15.86 14.66
N ARG A 50 0.42 -15.69 15.27
CA ARG A 50 0.79 -16.34 16.52
C ARG A 50 0.86 -15.28 17.62
N ASP A 51 0.14 -15.45 18.71
CA ASP A 51 0.17 -14.54 19.85
C ASP A 51 1.61 -14.38 20.36
N ALA A 52 2.03 -13.14 20.61
CA ALA A 52 3.40 -12.85 20.98
C ALA A 52 3.74 -13.24 22.43
N GLU A 53 2.75 -13.43 23.30
CA GLU A 53 2.93 -13.76 24.72
C GLU A 53 2.88 -15.27 24.96
N ASP A 54 1.82 -15.95 24.53
CA ASP A 54 1.61 -17.38 24.81
C ASP A 54 1.92 -18.31 23.63
N SER A 55 2.28 -17.76 22.47
CA SER A 55 2.58 -18.49 21.24
C SER A 55 1.42 -19.33 20.67
N SER A 56 0.18 -19.10 21.11
CA SER A 56 -1.00 -19.73 20.53
C SER A 56 -1.24 -19.23 19.10
N LEU A 57 -1.71 -20.11 18.23
CA LEU A 57 -2.14 -19.74 16.88
C LEU A 57 -3.58 -19.24 16.93
N THR A 58 -3.86 -18.15 16.25
CA THR A 58 -5.22 -17.62 16.11
C THR A 58 -5.69 -17.71 14.65
N ASN A 59 -7.01 -17.80 14.50
CA ASN A 59 -7.75 -17.67 13.25
C ASN A 59 -8.76 -16.51 13.30
N ASP A 60 -8.58 -15.59 14.24
CA ASP A 60 -9.39 -14.40 14.34
C ASP A 60 -9.19 -13.49 13.11
N LEU A 61 -10.27 -12.87 12.68
CA LEU A 61 -10.28 -11.85 11.65
C LEU A 61 -10.73 -10.54 12.29
N TYR A 62 -9.87 -9.53 12.27
CA TYR A 62 -10.19 -8.17 12.75
C TYR A 62 -10.39 -7.24 11.56
N ILE A 63 -11.24 -6.24 11.73
CA ILE A 63 -11.44 -5.15 10.78
C ILE A 63 -11.16 -3.82 11.48
N VAL A 64 -10.45 -2.93 10.78
CA VAL A 64 -10.30 -1.52 11.16
C VAL A 64 -10.92 -0.63 10.10
N ASP A 65 -11.71 0.33 10.54
CA ASP A 65 -12.10 1.48 9.73
C ASP A 65 -10.95 2.49 9.74
N LEU A 66 -10.37 2.74 8.57
CA LEU A 66 -9.17 3.56 8.41
C LEU A 66 -9.46 5.05 8.52
N GLU A 67 -10.70 5.50 8.48
CA GLU A 67 -11.06 6.91 8.68
C GLU A 67 -11.22 7.24 10.17
N THR A 68 -11.80 6.30 10.92
CA THR A 68 -12.10 6.48 12.35
C THR A 68 -11.06 5.84 13.28
N SER A 69 -10.15 5.01 12.75
CA SER A 69 -9.20 4.19 13.52
C SER A 69 -9.89 3.28 14.54
N SER A 70 -11.11 2.84 14.24
CA SER A 70 -11.93 1.99 15.11
C SER A 70 -11.88 0.54 14.66
N TRP A 71 -11.62 -0.35 15.61
CA TRP A 71 -11.41 -1.78 15.38
C TRP A 71 -12.54 -2.62 15.92
N LYS A 72 -12.82 -3.73 15.23
CA LYS A 72 -13.78 -4.74 15.64
C LYS A 72 -13.30 -6.13 15.25
N LEU A 73 -13.69 -7.13 16.05
CA LEU A 73 -13.60 -8.52 15.65
C LEU A 73 -14.69 -8.80 14.60
N VAL A 74 -14.33 -9.47 13.51
CA VAL A 74 -15.28 -9.86 12.46
C VAL A 74 -15.98 -11.14 12.88
N GLU A 75 -17.31 -11.08 12.94
CA GLU A 75 -18.13 -12.26 13.19
C GLU A 75 -18.20 -13.16 11.96
N ASN A 76 -18.01 -14.46 12.18
CA ASN A 76 -18.26 -15.49 11.19
C ASN A 76 -19.74 -15.91 11.25
N GLN A 77 -20.47 -15.70 10.17
CA GLN A 77 -21.88 -16.08 10.04
C GLN A 77 -22.04 -17.52 9.51
N GLY A 78 -20.95 -18.18 9.13
CA GLY A 78 -20.92 -19.55 8.62
C GLY A 78 -20.52 -20.58 9.68
N SER A 79 -20.70 -21.86 9.36
CA SER A 79 -20.26 -22.98 10.21
C SER A 79 -18.77 -23.31 10.07
N ILE A 80 -18.18 -23.03 8.90
CA ILE A 80 -16.78 -23.30 8.61
C ILE A 80 -15.91 -22.28 9.34
N LYS A 81 -14.88 -22.77 10.05
CA LYS A 81 -13.83 -21.93 10.63
C LYS A 81 -12.52 -22.15 9.86
N PRO A 82 -11.77 -21.08 9.56
CA PRO A 82 -10.48 -21.21 8.91
C PRO A 82 -9.44 -21.81 9.87
N THR A 83 -8.40 -22.45 9.34
CA THR A 83 -7.31 -23.00 10.17
C THR A 83 -6.50 -21.86 10.82
N PRO A 84 -6.26 -21.90 12.15
CA PRO A 84 -5.31 -21.00 12.82
C PRO A 84 -3.92 -21.09 12.19
N ARG A 85 -3.35 -19.92 11.82
CA ARG A 85 -2.14 -19.90 11.00
C ARG A 85 -1.35 -18.61 11.11
N TYR A 86 -0.03 -18.68 10.87
CA TYR A 86 0.85 -17.52 10.78
C TYR A 86 1.85 -17.64 9.62
N PHE A 87 2.50 -16.53 9.26
CA PHE A 87 3.33 -16.36 8.06
C PHE A 87 2.65 -16.76 6.74
N HIS A 88 1.34 -16.59 6.66
CA HIS A 88 0.53 -16.80 5.45
C HIS A 88 0.39 -15.49 4.66
N SER A 89 -0.05 -15.59 3.40
CA SER A 89 -0.40 -14.43 2.57
C SER A 89 -1.90 -14.18 2.57
N GLY A 90 -2.31 -12.93 2.33
CA GLY A 90 -3.70 -12.55 2.15
C GLY A 90 -3.88 -11.51 1.03
N ILE A 91 -4.90 -11.67 0.20
CA ILE A 91 -5.29 -10.73 -0.87
C ILE A 91 -6.78 -10.43 -0.83
N ILE A 92 -7.18 -9.34 -1.47
CA ILE A 92 -8.59 -9.00 -1.75
C ILE A 92 -8.84 -9.19 -3.25
N TRP A 93 -9.93 -9.85 -3.61
CA TRP A 93 -10.40 -9.92 -4.99
C TRP A 93 -11.93 -10.07 -5.01
N ASN A 94 -12.62 -9.20 -5.75
CA ASN A 94 -14.08 -9.20 -5.92
C ASN A 94 -14.88 -9.42 -4.61
N GLY A 95 -14.56 -8.64 -3.57
CA GLY A 95 -15.27 -8.73 -2.28
C GLY A 95 -14.93 -9.98 -1.46
N ASN A 96 -13.92 -10.75 -1.85
CA ASN A 96 -13.45 -11.92 -1.12
C ASN A 96 -12.02 -11.70 -0.62
N LEU A 97 -11.79 -11.95 0.66
CA LEU A 97 -10.44 -12.08 1.21
C LEU A 97 -9.96 -13.52 0.96
N VAL A 98 -8.81 -13.67 0.32
CA VAL A 98 -8.23 -14.98 -0.02
C VAL A 98 -6.91 -15.13 0.70
N PHE A 99 -6.77 -16.20 1.47
CA PHE A 99 -5.58 -16.51 2.25
C PHE A 99 -4.96 -17.81 1.78
N PHE A 100 -3.63 -17.84 1.73
CA PHE A 100 -2.89 -19.01 1.26
C PHE A 100 -1.67 -19.33 2.14
N GLY A 101 -1.51 -20.61 2.41
CA GLY A 101 -0.34 -21.19 3.07
C GLY A 101 -0.18 -20.77 4.52
N GLY A 102 1.06 -20.70 4.97
CA GLY A 102 1.45 -20.42 6.36
C GLY A 102 1.85 -21.66 7.14
N ILE A 103 2.03 -21.48 8.44
CA ILE A 103 2.24 -22.55 9.41
C ILE A 103 0.98 -22.65 10.28
N GLY A 104 0.44 -23.85 10.40
CA GLY A 104 -0.68 -24.19 11.27
C GLY A 104 -0.28 -25.20 12.34
N PHE A 105 -1.27 -25.86 12.92
CA PHE A 105 -1.11 -26.92 13.90
C PHE A 105 -1.88 -28.16 13.47
N ASP A 106 -1.21 -29.30 13.47
CA ASP A 106 -1.80 -30.62 13.24
C ASP A 106 -2.17 -31.21 14.62
N GLU A 107 -3.47 -31.26 14.92
CA GLU A 107 -3.99 -31.74 16.20
C GLU A 107 -3.70 -33.24 16.42
N ASP A 108 -3.76 -34.05 15.36
CA ASP A 108 -3.53 -35.49 15.45
C ASP A 108 -2.08 -35.80 15.80
N LYS A 109 -1.14 -35.04 15.23
CA LYS A 109 0.30 -35.17 15.52
C LYS A 109 0.78 -34.30 16.67
N ASN A 110 -0.08 -33.43 17.21
CA ASN A 110 0.24 -32.45 18.24
C ASN A 110 1.51 -31.62 17.90
N SER A 111 1.62 -31.15 16.66
CA SER A 111 2.83 -30.45 16.17
C SER A 111 2.52 -29.40 15.11
N LEU A 112 3.45 -28.45 14.90
CA LEU A 112 3.34 -27.46 13.83
C LEU A 112 3.42 -28.14 12.46
N CYS A 113 2.63 -27.64 11.51
CA CYS A 113 2.62 -28.14 10.13
C CYS A 113 2.67 -26.99 9.12
N GLY A 114 3.29 -27.21 7.97
CA GLY A 114 3.18 -26.31 6.84
C GLY A 114 1.81 -26.45 6.17
N LEU A 115 1.23 -25.34 5.71
CA LEU A 115 -0.06 -25.33 5.02
C LEU A 115 0.15 -24.99 3.53
N ASN A 116 -0.65 -25.61 2.67
CA ASN A 116 -0.89 -25.22 1.27
C ASN A 116 -2.38 -24.98 0.99
N THR A 117 -3.20 -24.84 2.04
CA THR A 117 -4.64 -24.59 1.91
C THR A 117 -4.91 -23.18 1.43
N THR A 118 -5.92 -23.04 0.57
CA THR A 118 -6.47 -21.75 0.14
C THR A 118 -7.83 -21.56 0.82
N GLU A 119 -7.97 -20.52 1.62
CA GLU A 119 -9.18 -20.23 2.39
C GLU A 119 -9.72 -18.86 2.03
N ILE A 120 -11.04 -18.78 1.87
CA ILE A 120 -11.69 -17.58 1.34
C ILE A 120 -12.77 -17.13 2.30
N PHE A 121 -12.75 -15.84 2.65
CA PHE A 121 -13.79 -15.16 3.41
C PHE A 121 -14.54 -14.18 2.52
N ASN A 122 -15.85 -14.36 2.39
CA ASN A 122 -16.70 -13.46 1.63
C ASN A 122 -17.13 -12.27 2.51
N LEU A 123 -16.87 -11.04 2.06
CA LEU A 123 -17.15 -9.83 2.85
C LEU A 123 -18.65 -9.50 2.97
N GLU A 124 -19.47 -9.95 2.01
CA GLU A 124 -20.91 -9.69 1.99
C GLU A 124 -21.65 -10.67 2.91
N THR A 125 -21.44 -11.97 2.72
CA THR A 125 -22.09 -13.02 3.52
C THR A 125 -21.43 -13.21 4.88
N LYS A 126 -20.19 -12.73 5.05
CA LYS A 126 -19.36 -12.94 6.24
C LYS A 126 -19.15 -14.42 6.58
N THR A 127 -18.91 -15.24 5.56
CA THR A 127 -18.73 -16.68 5.71
C THR A 127 -17.39 -17.14 5.14
N TRP A 128 -16.79 -18.14 5.78
CA TRP A 128 -15.61 -18.83 5.29
C TRP A 128 -15.95 -20.01 4.38
N ARG A 129 -15.04 -20.30 3.45
CA ARG A 129 -14.99 -21.54 2.67
C ARG A 129 -13.55 -21.95 2.42
N ILE A 130 -13.31 -23.25 2.36
CA ILE A 130 -11.99 -23.83 2.15
C ILE A 130 -11.95 -24.43 0.74
N ILE A 131 -10.93 -24.09 -0.03
CA ILE A 131 -10.67 -24.75 -1.31
C ILE A 131 -9.86 -26.01 -1.02
N PRO A 132 -10.41 -27.21 -1.25
CA PRO A 132 -9.69 -28.45 -1.02
C PRO A 132 -8.47 -28.51 -1.96
N ALA A 133 -7.31 -28.87 -1.42
CA ALA A 133 -6.24 -29.41 -2.24
C ALA A 133 -6.76 -30.72 -2.84
N LYS A 134 -6.51 -30.99 -4.12
CA LYS A 134 -6.86 -32.28 -4.68
C LYS A 134 -6.09 -33.34 -3.89
N GLU A 135 -6.81 -34.25 -3.25
CA GLU A 135 -6.20 -35.42 -2.65
C GLU A 135 -5.36 -36.10 -3.74
N SER A 136 -4.06 -36.26 -3.49
CA SER A 136 -3.26 -37.21 -4.25
C SER A 136 -3.93 -38.56 -4.07
N GLU A 137 -4.61 -39.07 -5.09
CA GLU A 137 -5.22 -40.39 -5.06
C GLU A 137 -4.16 -41.40 -4.57
N THR A 138 -4.34 -41.86 -3.34
CA THR A 138 -3.51 -42.89 -2.74
C THR A 138 -3.86 -44.20 -3.43
N GLY A 139 -3.01 -44.64 -4.36
CA GLY A 139 -3.03 -46.01 -4.85
C GLY A 139 -2.97 -46.20 -6.35
N SER A 140 -1.90 -45.77 -7.00
CA SER A 140 -1.25 -46.60 -8.04
C SER A 140 0.16 -46.08 -8.31
N GLU A 141 1.15 -46.87 -7.95
CA GLU A 141 2.50 -46.77 -8.52
C GLU A 141 2.42 -47.15 -10.00
N SER A 142 2.03 -46.21 -10.86
CA SER A 142 2.32 -46.19 -12.30
C SER A 142 1.56 -45.05 -12.98
N ASP A 143 2.11 -43.83 -12.87
CA ASP A 143 2.28 -42.99 -14.05
C ASP A 143 3.19 -41.80 -13.71
N ALA A 144 4.37 -41.81 -14.33
CA ALA A 144 5.27 -40.67 -14.32
C ALA A 144 4.67 -39.57 -15.21
N GLY A 145 4.36 -38.40 -14.64
CA GLY A 145 4.39 -37.15 -15.41
C GLY A 145 3.25 -36.15 -15.27
N THR A 146 2.21 -36.36 -14.46
CA THR A 146 1.21 -35.31 -14.21
C THR A 146 1.72 -34.36 -13.13
N SER A 147 2.53 -33.36 -13.53
CA SER A 147 2.95 -32.27 -12.64
C SER A 147 1.72 -31.53 -12.09
N THR A 148 1.43 -31.67 -10.79
CA THR A 148 0.36 -30.89 -10.16
C THR A 148 0.78 -29.42 -10.12
N CYS A 149 -0.13 -28.51 -10.51
CA CYS A 149 0.11 -27.06 -10.38
C CYS A 149 0.03 -26.59 -8.92
N GLU A 150 -0.37 -27.49 -8.01
CA GLU A 150 -0.55 -27.19 -6.60
C GLU A 150 0.80 -26.87 -5.93
N PRO A 151 0.87 -25.78 -5.16
CA PRO A 151 2.07 -25.41 -4.44
C PRO A 151 2.32 -26.36 -3.27
N LEU A 152 3.61 -26.65 -3.04
CA LEU A 152 4.08 -27.24 -1.78
C LEU A 152 3.66 -26.38 -0.57
N PRO A 153 3.36 -27.01 0.59
CA PRO A 153 3.14 -26.31 1.85
C PRO A 153 4.28 -25.35 2.17
N ARG A 154 3.94 -24.09 2.44
CA ARG A 154 4.94 -23.04 2.57
C ARG A 154 4.48 -21.87 3.41
N TYR A 155 5.44 -21.14 3.96
CA TYR A 155 5.21 -19.90 4.67
C TYR A 155 6.23 -18.83 4.28
N GLY A 156 5.97 -17.57 4.64
CA GLY A 156 6.90 -16.47 4.37
C GLY A 156 7.17 -16.25 2.87
N HIS A 157 6.24 -16.67 2.02
CA HIS A 157 6.23 -16.46 0.58
C HIS A 157 5.75 -15.05 0.20
N LEU A 158 6.13 -14.60 -0.99
CA LEU A 158 5.58 -13.38 -1.58
C LEU A 158 4.29 -13.69 -2.32
N TYR A 159 3.48 -12.66 -2.52
CA TYR A 159 2.21 -12.79 -3.21
C TYR A 159 1.86 -11.49 -3.93
N CYS A 160 1.11 -11.60 -5.02
CA CYS A 160 0.53 -10.46 -5.71
C CYS A 160 -0.76 -10.85 -6.41
N VAL A 161 -1.65 -9.87 -6.64
CA VAL A 161 -2.82 -10.04 -7.50
C VAL A 161 -2.56 -9.32 -8.82
N LEU A 162 -2.79 -10.02 -9.92
CA LEU A 162 -2.66 -9.50 -11.27
C LEU A 162 -3.91 -9.87 -12.07
N GLY A 163 -4.83 -8.91 -12.24
CA GLY A 163 -6.14 -9.17 -12.80
C GLY A 163 -6.91 -10.20 -11.95
N ASP A 164 -7.25 -11.33 -12.57
CA ASP A 164 -8.00 -12.43 -11.94
C ASP A 164 -7.11 -13.55 -11.42
N TYR A 165 -5.82 -13.29 -11.28
CA TYR A 165 -4.84 -14.27 -10.86
C TYR A 165 -4.16 -13.84 -9.57
N MET A 166 -4.16 -14.72 -8.57
CA MET A 166 -3.26 -14.63 -7.43
C MET A 166 -1.99 -15.39 -7.78
N ILE A 167 -0.84 -14.75 -7.61
CA ILE A 167 0.45 -15.35 -7.90
C ILE A 167 1.26 -15.41 -6.62
N VAL A 168 1.80 -16.59 -6.33
CA VAL A 168 2.58 -16.89 -5.14
C VAL A 168 4.01 -17.21 -5.55
N TYR A 169 4.96 -16.59 -4.87
CA TYR A 169 6.39 -16.69 -5.18
C TYR A 169 7.19 -17.10 -3.96
N CYS A 170 8.13 -17.97 -4.22
CA CYS A 170 9.08 -18.48 -3.25
C CYS A 170 8.39 -19.00 -1.96
N GLY A 171 9.03 -18.80 -0.81
CA GLY A 171 8.59 -19.23 0.51
C GLY A 171 9.58 -20.19 1.13
N GLN A 172 9.23 -20.72 2.30
CA GLN A 172 9.99 -21.74 3.00
C GLN A 172 9.10 -22.90 3.39
N ASP A 173 9.64 -24.11 3.34
CA ASP A 173 9.04 -25.27 3.98
C ASP A 173 9.24 -25.20 5.51
N LEU A 174 8.61 -26.12 6.25
CA LEU A 174 8.71 -26.18 7.72
C LEU A 174 10.16 -26.40 8.23
N SER A 175 11.04 -26.93 7.39
CA SER A 175 12.47 -27.12 7.69
C SER A 175 13.32 -25.88 7.39
N ASN A 176 12.70 -24.77 6.96
CA ASN A 176 13.33 -23.53 6.50
C ASN A 176 14.10 -23.65 5.17
N ASN A 177 13.86 -24.70 4.39
CA ASN A 177 14.39 -24.76 3.03
C ASN A 177 13.58 -23.81 2.15
N TYR A 178 14.27 -23.04 1.33
CA TYR A 178 13.60 -22.14 0.40
C TYR A 178 12.97 -22.94 -0.73
N ILE A 179 11.75 -22.58 -1.07
CA ILE A 179 11.04 -23.09 -2.23
C ILE A 179 11.21 -22.04 -3.31
N GLU A 180 11.88 -22.35 -4.42
CA GLU A 180 12.18 -21.40 -5.50
C GLU A 180 11.22 -21.66 -6.67
N GLN A 181 9.93 -21.44 -6.41
CA GLN A 181 8.85 -21.72 -7.35
C GLN A 181 7.87 -20.54 -7.42
N ILE A 182 7.23 -20.44 -8.58
CA ILE A 182 6.10 -19.57 -8.84
C ILE A 182 4.87 -20.42 -9.11
N ASN A 183 3.75 -20.07 -8.46
CA ASN A 183 2.48 -20.75 -8.61
C ASN A 183 1.39 -19.72 -8.92
N VAL A 184 0.50 -20.04 -9.86
CA VAL A 184 -0.63 -19.17 -10.25
C VAL A 184 -1.94 -19.83 -9.87
N PHE A 185 -2.74 -19.11 -9.09
CA PHE A 185 -4.10 -19.46 -8.73
C PHE A 185 -5.08 -18.58 -9.51
N ASP A 186 -5.96 -19.21 -10.28
CA ASP A 186 -7.05 -18.54 -10.99
C ASP A 186 -8.19 -18.28 -9.99
N LEU A 187 -8.48 -17.01 -9.71
CA LEU A 187 -9.46 -16.59 -8.70
C LEU A 187 -10.91 -16.77 -9.16
N ILE A 188 -11.16 -16.89 -10.47
CA ILE A 188 -12.49 -17.15 -11.03
C ILE A 188 -12.82 -18.63 -10.93
N THR A 189 -11.90 -19.49 -11.36
CA THR A 189 -12.11 -20.95 -11.37
C THR A 189 -11.70 -21.63 -10.07
N GLU A 190 -11.01 -20.90 -9.20
CA GLU A 190 -10.54 -21.31 -7.87
C GLU A 190 -9.61 -22.53 -7.92
N LYS A 191 -8.69 -22.50 -8.90
CA LYS A 191 -7.77 -23.60 -9.17
C LYS A 191 -6.35 -23.09 -9.35
N TRP A 192 -5.40 -23.87 -8.88
CA TRP A 192 -4.00 -23.72 -9.28
C TRP A 192 -3.83 -24.16 -10.73
N VAL A 193 -3.38 -23.23 -11.58
CA VAL A 193 -3.36 -23.38 -13.04
C VAL A 193 -1.94 -23.41 -13.62
N HIS A 194 -0.93 -23.01 -12.85
CA HIS A 194 0.46 -23.06 -13.30
C HIS A 194 1.44 -23.19 -12.13
N SER A 195 2.54 -23.90 -12.39
CA SER A 195 3.70 -24.03 -11.51
C SER A 195 4.96 -24.04 -12.36
N SER A 196 5.96 -23.25 -12.00
CA SER A 196 7.29 -23.31 -12.62
C SER A 196 8.39 -22.94 -11.62
N PRO A 197 9.66 -23.30 -11.89
CA PRO A 197 10.79 -22.78 -11.13
C PRO A 197 10.86 -21.26 -11.23
N PHE A 198 11.45 -20.62 -10.22
CA PHE A 198 11.72 -19.19 -10.19
C PHE A 198 13.20 -18.95 -9.87
N ALA A 199 13.89 -18.15 -10.68
CA ALA A 199 15.35 -18.04 -10.63
C ALA A 199 15.89 -17.29 -9.40
N TYR A 200 15.06 -16.50 -8.73
CA TYR A 200 15.51 -15.61 -7.65
C TYR A 200 15.19 -16.17 -6.28
N HIS A 201 16.20 -16.13 -5.42
CA HIS A 201 16.06 -16.46 -4.02
C HIS A 201 15.34 -15.34 -3.26
N CYS A 202 14.05 -15.54 -2.96
CA CYS A 202 13.21 -14.51 -2.39
C CYS A 202 12.47 -14.95 -1.13
N GLY A 203 12.33 -14.03 -0.16
CA GLY A 203 11.58 -14.25 1.08
C GLY A 203 11.12 -12.93 1.69
N VAL A 204 9.95 -12.94 2.34
CA VAL A 204 9.25 -11.75 2.85
C VAL A 204 10.10 -10.83 3.74
N TYR A 205 11.14 -11.38 4.36
CA TYR A 205 12.05 -10.64 5.24
C TYR A 205 12.89 -9.60 4.50
N ARG A 206 13.19 -9.84 3.21
CA ARG A 206 14.14 -9.06 2.39
C ARG A 206 13.56 -8.61 1.06
N SER A 207 12.37 -9.09 0.73
CA SER A 207 11.81 -8.96 -0.61
C SER A 207 10.33 -8.63 -0.53
N ASN A 208 9.83 -7.97 -1.57
CA ASN A 208 8.42 -7.73 -1.76
C ASN A 208 8.10 -7.59 -3.26
N CYS A 209 6.82 -7.65 -3.61
CA CYS A 209 6.39 -7.48 -4.99
C CYS A 209 5.09 -6.67 -5.05
N THR A 210 4.87 -6.00 -6.17
CA THR A 210 3.66 -5.22 -6.43
C THR A 210 3.29 -5.34 -7.91
N SER A 211 2.01 -5.14 -8.23
CA SER A 211 1.53 -5.14 -9.61
C SER A 211 1.64 -3.75 -10.23
N LEU A 212 1.91 -3.73 -11.54
CA LEU A 212 2.01 -2.52 -12.33
C LEU A 212 0.74 -2.32 -13.16
N ASP A 213 0.24 -1.09 -13.22
CA ASP A 213 -0.80 -0.69 -14.16
C ASP A 213 -0.19 -0.68 -15.58
N HIS A 214 -0.75 -1.47 -16.50
CA HIS A 214 -0.20 -1.71 -17.84
C HIS A 214 0.07 -0.40 -18.58
N ASP A 215 -0.87 0.54 -18.50
CA ASP A 215 -0.81 1.81 -19.23
C ASP A 215 -0.02 2.90 -18.48
N SER A 216 0.58 2.58 -17.33
CA SER A 216 1.37 3.55 -16.57
C SER A 216 2.65 3.93 -17.32
N ASP A 217 3.05 5.19 -17.20
CA ASP A 217 4.33 5.64 -17.75
C ASP A 217 5.52 4.95 -17.06
N PHE A 218 5.32 4.45 -15.84
CA PHE A 218 6.27 3.57 -15.15
C PHE A 218 6.48 2.24 -15.88
N SER A 219 5.40 1.57 -16.29
CA SER A 219 5.48 0.34 -17.10
C SER A 219 6.24 0.59 -18.41
N LYS A 220 5.95 1.69 -19.10
CA LYS A 220 6.63 2.07 -20.34
C LYS A 220 8.12 2.36 -20.13
N PHE A 221 8.45 3.11 -19.06
CA PHE A 221 9.84 3.43 -18.71
C PHE A 221 10.67 2.16 -18.47
N CYS A 222 10.10 1.18 -17.76
CA CYS A 222 10.79 -0.09 -17.52
C CYS A 222 11.05 -0.86 -18.84
N THR A 223 10.12 -0.81 -19.79
CA THR A 223 10.11 -1.64 -21.01
C THR A 223 10.79 -1.06 -22.25
N ALA A 224 11.19 0.21 -22.22
CA ALA A 224 11.61 1.00 -23.40
C ALA A 224 12.87 0.52 -24.18
N GLU A 225 13.56 -0.55 -23.78
CA GLU A 225 14.89 -0.90 -24.34
C GLU A 225 15.00 -2.20 -25.15
N ASN A 226 13.97 -3.06 -25.19
CA ASN A 226 14.09 -4.37 -25.86
C ASN A 226 13.16 -4.50 -27.09
N ASN A 227 13.55 -3.87 -28.19
CA ASN A 227 12.99 -4.13 -29.52
C ASN A 227 13.94 -5.04 -30.32
N ASN A 228 14.01 -6.31 -29.95
CA ASN A 228 14.56 -7.36 -30.82
C ASN A 228 13.40 -8.00 -31.61
N ASN A 229 13.51 -8.02 -32.94
CA ASN A 229 12.44 -8.41 -33.86
C ASN A 229 11.98 -9.88 -33.71
N ASP A 230 12.80 -10.77 -33.13
CA ASP A 230 12.47 -12.19 -32.97
C ASP A 230 11.57 -12.47 -31.75
N GLU A 231 11.66 -11.69 -30.68
CA GLU A 231 10.78 -11.80 -29.49
C GLU A 231 9.36 -11.27 -29.76
N GLU A 232 9.22 -10.38 -30.74
CA GLU A 232 7.95 -9.77 -31.10
C GLU A 232 6.95 -10.78 -31.68
N ASN A 233 7.44 -11.78 -32.42
CA ASN A 233 6.59 -12.82 -33.02
C ASN A 233 5.99 -13.77 -31.98
N THR A 234 6.74 -14.13 -30.93
CA THR A 234 6.26 -14.95 -29.80
C THR A 234 5.30 -14.16 -28.91
N ARG A 235 5.57 -12.86 -28.70
CA ARG A 235 4.66 -11.93 -27.98
C ARG A 235 3.31 -11.75 -28.71
N ARG A 236 3.28 -11.81 -30.05
CA ARG A 236 2.04 -11.69 -30.85
C ARG A 236 1.11 -12.88 -30.72
N GLN A 237 1.60 -14.06 -30.35
CA GLN A 237 0.76 -15.26 -30.18
C GLN A 237 0.18 -15.38 -28.75
N ASN A 238 0.88 -14.92 -27.73
CA ASN A 238 0.43 -15.06 -26.34
C ASN A 238 -0.34 -13.84 -25.85
N GLN A 239 -1.36 -14.07 -25.02
CA GLN A 239 -2.17 -12.99 -24.46
C GLN A 239 -1.44 -12.38 -23.26
N PHE A 240 -1.02 -11.12 -23.37
CA PHE A 240 -0.46 -10.38 -22.23
C PHE A 240 -1.49 -10.22 -21.10
N VAL A 241 -1.09 -10.52 -19.87
CA VAL A 241 -1.95 -10.43 -18.67
C VAL A 241 -1.61 -9.20 -17.85
N GLY A 242 -0.32 -8.93 -17.65
CA GLY A 242 0.13 -7.80 -16.82
C GLY A 242 1.61 -7.87 -16.45
N SER A 243 2.07 -6.89 -15.68
CA SER A 243 3.45 -6.79 -15.23
C SER A 243 3.54 -6.64 -13.72
N LEU A 244 4.62 -7.17 -13.14
CA LEU A 244 4.90 -7.16 -11.73
C LEU A 244 6.31 -6.66 -11.50
N LEU A 245 6.47 -5.92 -10.40
CA LEU A 245 7.76 -5.41 -9.97
C LEU A 245 8.16 -6.09 -8.67
N PHE A 246 9.33 -6.71 -8.67
CA PHE A 246 9.96 -7.32 -7.52
C PHE A 246 11.04 -6.41 -6.99
N TYR A 247 10.99 -6.16 -5.70
CA TYR A 247 12.09 -5.56 -4.95
C TYR A 247 12.79 -6.65 -4.16
N LEU A 248 14.09 -6.80 -4.40
CA LEU A 248 14.92 -7.80 -3.74
C LEU A 248 16.09 -7.11 -3.05
N ASN A 249 16.33 -7.51 -1.81
CA ASN A 249 17.52 -7.15 -1.06
C ASN A 249 18.22 -8.41 -0.56
N SER A 250 18.91 -9.10 -1.47
CA SER A 250 19.52 -10.42 -1.25
C SER A 250 20.52 -10.47 -0.08
N ASN A 251 21.29 -9.41 0.14
CA ASN A 251 22.30 -9.37 1.20
C ASN A 251 22.39 -7.99 1.89
N PHE A 252 22.33 -7.95 3.23
CA PHE A 252 22.52 -6.73 4.02
C PHE A 252 23.97 -6.22 4.09
N VAL A 253 24.94 -7.01 3.61
CA VAL A 253 26.36 -6.61 3.52
C VAL A 253 26.63 -5.81 2.22
N ASN A 254 26.15 -6.31 1.07
CA ASN A 254 26.37 -5.68 -0.24
C ASN A 254 25.19 -4.81 -0.70
N VAL A 255 23.98 -5.04 -0.17
CA VAL A 255 22.88 -4.07 -0.22
C VAL A 255 22.45 -3.70 -1.66
N LYS A 256 22.43 -4.68 -2.58
CA LYS A 256 22.38 -4.48 -4.03
C LYS A 256 21.07 -3.89 -4.62
N ARG A 257 19.96 -3.79 -3.84
CA ARG A 257 18.66 -3.21 -4.26
C ARG A 257 18.25 -3.61 -5.68
N GLU A 258 17.93 -4.88 -5.84
CA GLU A 258 17.58 -5.41 -7.15
C GLU A 258 16.09 -5.17 -7.44
N LEU A 259 15.79 -4.68 -8.65
CA LEU A 259 14.44 -4.51 -9.16
C LEU A 259 14.26 -5.38 -10.40
N ILE A 260 13.39 -6.39 -10.28
CA ILE A 260 13.11 -7.34 -11.36
C ILE A 260 11.68 -7.10 -11.87
N LEU A 261 11.56 -6.84 -13.16
CA LEU A 261 10.29 -6.77 -13.88
C LEU A 261 9.94 -8.18 -14.36
N LEU A 262 8.74 -8.65 -13.99
CA LEU A 262 8.17 -9.87 -14.53
C LEU A 262 6.94 -9.51 -15.37
N LYS A 263 6.90 -9.93 -16.63
CA LYS A 263 5.71 -9.83 -17.48
C LYS A 263 5.06 -11.20 -17.59
N LEU A 264 3.75 -11.23 -17.39
CA LEU A 264 2.96 -12.44 -17.46
C LEU A 264 2.21 -12.49 -18.79
N TYR A 265 2.34 -13.63 -19.48
CA TYR A 265 1.63 -13.95 -20.70
C TYR A 265 0.87 -15.26 -20.52
N LYS A 266 -0.37 -15.32 -20.98
CA LYS A 266 -1.15 -16.54 -21.08
C LYS A 266 -0.90 -17.18 -22.44
N VAL A 267 -0.52 -18.45 -22.44
CA VAL A 267 -0.18 -19.18 -23.66
C VAL A 267 -1.47 -19.46 -24.45
N SER A 268 -1.53 -19.03 -25.71
CA SER A 268 -2.67 -19.34 -26.57
C SER A 268 -2.42 -20.68 -27.29
N ASN A 269 -3.27 -21.67 -27.05
CA ASN A 269 -3.24 -22.92 -27.81
C ASN A 269 -3.81 -22.68 -29.21
N THR A 270 -3.02 -22.09 -30.11
CA THR A 270 -3.32 -22.20 -31.53
C THR A 270 -2.91 -23.60 -31.98
N LYS A 271 -3.88 -24.43 -32.36
CA LYS A 271 -3.62 -25.70 -33.04
C LYS A 271 -2.87 -25.40 -34.35
N GLY A 272 -1.56 -25.51 -34.33
CA GLY A 272 -0.72 -25.44 -35.52
C GLY A 272 -0.79 -26.76 -36.29
N ASN A 273 -1.52 -26.77 -37.40
CA ASN A 273 -1.27 -27.68 -38.50
C ASN A 273 0.14 -27.39 -39.04
N GLY A 274 1.09 -28.31 -38.87
CA GLY A 274 2.42 -28.19 -39.48
C GLY A 274 3.49 -28.96 -38.72
N GLY A 275 3.88 -30.11 -39.25
CA GLY A 275 4.93 -30.95 -38.69
C GLY A 275 6.29 -30.25 -38.64
N GLY A 276 6.91 -30.30 -37.46
CA GLY A 276 8.29 -29.91 -37.22
C GLY A 276 8.72 -30.51 -35.90
N THR A 277 9.57 -31.52 -35.96
CA THR A 277 10.07 -32.27 -34.81
C THR A 277 10.99 -31.41 -33.96
N ASP A 278 10.46 -30.83 -32.89
CA ASP A 278 11.25 -30.39 -31.74
C ASP A 278 10.58 -30.87 -30.45
N LYS A 279 11.08 -32.00 -29.95
CA LYS A 279 10.70 -32.57 -28.66
C LYS A 279 11.25 -31.70 -27.53
N ARG A 280 10.46 -30.71 -27.11
CA ARG A 280 10.48 -30.16 -25.74
C ARG A 280 9.05 -30.19 -25.19
N GLU A 281 8.44 -31.37 -25.21
CA GLU A 281 7.21 -31.67 -24.49
C GLU A 281 7.58 -32.01 -23.04
N GLY A 282 7.16 -31.17 -22.08
CA GLY A 282 7.49 -31.40 -20.67
C GLY A 282 7.01 -30.37 -19.64
N SER A 283 6.09 -29.46 -19.96
CA SER A 283 5.25 -28.83 -18.93
C SER A 283 3.95 -28.31 -19.52
N ASN A 284 2.80 -28.68 -18.93
CA ASN A 284 1.49 -28.08 -19.20
C ASN A 284 1.43 -26.67 -18.59
N SER A 285 2.34 -25.80 -19.00
CA SER A 285 2.43 -24.45 -18.50
C SER A 285 1.41 -23.56 -19.22
N CYS A 286 0.36 -23.15 -18.50
CA CYS A 286 -0.66 -22.23 -19.04
C CYS A 286 -0.13 -20.79 -19.16
N PHE A 287 1.01 -20.49 -18.52
CA PHE A 287 1.55 -19.14 -18.40
C PHE A 287 3.05 -19.08 -18.68
N TYR A 288 3.46 -18.06 -19.42
CA TYR A 288 4.85 -17.73 -19.68
C TYR A 288 5.23 -16.45 -18.92
N PHE A 289 6.40 -16.47 -18.28
CA PHE A 289 6.97 -15.33 -17.55
C PHE A 289 8.20 -14.82 -18.29
N GLU A 290 8.20 -13.54 -18.64
CA GLU A 290 9.37 -12.84 -19.18
C GLU A 290 10.00 -12.04 -18.04
N GLU A 291 11.26 -12.37 -17.71
CA GLU A 291 12.00 -11.75 -16.61
C GLU A 291 13.01 -10.74 -17.14
N GLN A 292 13.06 -9.55 -16.52
CA GLN A 292 14.00 -8.49 -16.88
C GLN A 292 14.54 -7.82 -15.61
N ASP A 293 15.86 -7.82 -15.44
CA ASP A 293 16.52 -7.00 -14.41
C ASP A 293 16.56 -5.54 -14.90
N ILE A 294 15.95 -4.64 -14.12
CA ILE A 294 15.90 -3.20 -14.41
C ILE A 294 16.62 -2.37 -13.35
N SER A 295 17.39 -3.00 -12.46
CA SER A 295 18.01 -2.37 -11.28
C SER A 295 18.84 -1.14 -11.63
N GLU A 296 19.57 -1.18 -12.75
CA GLU A 296 20.43 -0.08 -13.21
C GLU A 296 19.66 1.21 -13.54
N LYS A 297 18.38 1.11 -13.89
CA LYS A 297 17.53 2.27 -14.18
C LYS A 297 17.14 3.04 -12.92
N PHE A 298 17.19 2.39 -11.76
CA PHE A 298 16.69 2.92 -10.49
C PHE A 298 17.82 3.25 -9.52
N VAL A 299 18.98 3.61 -10.04
CA VAL A 299 20.11 4.12 -9.26
C VAL A 299 19.91 5.62 -9.01
N GLY A 300 20.43 6.12 -7.89
CA GLY A 300 20.34 7.51 -7.52
C GLY A 300 21.57 7.96 -6.72
N SER A 301 21.69 9.27 -6.52
CA SER A 301 22.75 9.85 -5.68
C SER A 301 22.66 9.37 -4.22
N SER A 302 21.44 9.07 -3.79
CA SER A 302 21.12 8.39 -2.54
C SER A 302 20.28 7.17 -2.88
N MET A 303 20.36 6.14 -2.05
CA MET A 303 19.61 4.89 -2.23
C MET A 303 18.97 4.49 -0.91
N PRO A 304 17.80 3.82 -0.94
CA PRO A 304 17.20 3.26 0.26
C PRO A 304 18.19 2.32 0.95
N PRO A 305 18.29 2.28 2.29
CA PRO A 305 19.15 1.38 3.03
C PRO A 305 18.54 -0.02 3.14
N GLY A 306 19.29 -0.98 3.70
CA GLY A 306 18.89 -2.38 3.68
C GLY A 306 17.63 -2.58 4.53
N LEU A 307 16.47 -2.62 3.88
CA LEU A 307 15.20 -2.71 4.59
C LEU A 307 14.83 -4.14 4.94
N ARG A 308 14.27 -4.30 6.13
CA ARG A 308 13.70 -5.54 6.66
C ARG A 308 12.19 -5.46 6.57
N PHE A 309 11.56 -6.55 6.18
CA PHE A 309 10.12 -6.62 5.86
C PHE A 309 9.68 -5.49 4.93
N PRO A 310 10.35 -5.33 3.76
CA PRO A 310 10.02 -4.25 2.86
C PRO A 310 8.58 -4.40 2.34
N ARG A 311 7.93 -3.28 2.07
CA ARG A 311 6.68 -3.20 1.31
C ARG A 311 6.86 -2.24 0.15
N VAL A 312 6.30 -2.60 -0.98
CA VAL A 312 6.41 -1.84 -2.23
C VAL A 312 5.02 -1.48 -2.72
N TYR A 313 4.83 -0.20 -3.05
CA TYR A 313 3.57 0.32 -3.58
C TYR A 313 3.84 1.18 -4.80
N MET A 314 2.96 1.09 -5.78
CA MET A 314 2.88 2.05 -6.87
C MET A 314 1.91 3.17 -6.52
N VAL A 315 2.37 4.42 -6.61
CA VAL A 315 1.54 5.61 -6.41
C VAL A 315 1.74 6.55 -7.59
N GLY A 316 0.84 6.43 -8.57
CA GLY A 316 1.02 7.11 -9.86
C GLY A 316 2.28 6.63 -10.57
N GLU A 317 3.18 7.58 -10.84
CA GLU A 317 4.49 7.35 -11.46
C GLU A 317 5.61 7.18 -10.42
N ASN A 318 5.28 7.02 -9.15
CA ASN A 318 6.25 6.92 -8.07
C ASN A 318 6.25 5.51 -7.48
N LEU A 319 7.45 4.97 -7.28
CA LEU A 319 7.68 3.72 -6.57
C LEU A 319 7.92 4.04 -5.10
N VAL A 320 7.01 3.63 -4.23
CA VAL A 320 7.10 3.84 -2.79
C VAL A 320 7.59 2.57 -2.12
N LEU A 321 8.70 2.68 -1.40
CA LEU A 321 9.31 1.62 -0.63
C LEU A 321 9.26 1.99 0.86
N SER A 322 8.75 1.06 1.68
CA SER A 322 8.74 1.21 3.13
C SER A 322 9.34 -0.02 3.80
N GLY A 323 9.82 0.13 5.03
CA GLY A 323 10.31 -0.99 5.81
C GLY A 323 11.16 -0.56 7.00
N ILE A 324 11.67 -1.56 7.71
CA ILE A 324 12.46 -1.35 8.93
C ILE A 324 13.93 -1.17 8.56
N TYR A 325 14.50 -0.06 8.98
CA TYR A 325 15.94 0.17 8.95
C TYR A 325 16.52 0.01 10.35
N LEU A 326 17.42 -0.97 10.49
CA LEU A 326 17.95 -1.38 11.78
C LEU A 326 19.46 -1.58 11.71
N THR A 327 20.19 -0.75 12.44
CA THR A 327 21.63 -0.77 12.63
C THR A 327 21.97 -0.53 14.10
N SER A 328 23.25 -0.63 14.47
CA SER A 328 23.72 -0.32 15.83
C SER A 328 23.49 1.15 16.23
N SER A 329 23.45 2.06 15.25
CA SER A 329 23.34 3.52 15.45
C SER A 329 21.96 4.11 15.15
N ARG A 330 21.16 3.48 14.28
CA ARG A 330 19.83 3.96 13.90
C ARG A 330 18.82 2.82 13.83
N GLN A 331 17.65 3.08 14.41
CA GLN A 331 16.49 2.20 14.41
C GLN A 331 15.28 3.06 14.02
N ALA A 332 14.69 2.78 12.87
CA ALA A 332 13.54 3.54 12.39
C ALA A 332 12.71 2.73 11.39
N PHE A 333 11.43 3.05 11.30
CA PHE A 333 10.65 2.69 10.12
C PHE A 333 10.81 3.81 9.10
N VAL A 334 11.22 3.47 7.89
CA VAL A 334 11.62 4.46 6.87
C VAL A 334 10.77 4.33 5.62
N LEU A 335 10.57 5.47 4.97
CA LEU A 335 9.84 5.61 3.72
C LEU A 335 10.78 6.22 2.67
N TRP A 336 10.84 5.58 1.52
CA TRP A 336 11.66 5.99 0.38
C TRP A 336 10.80 5.98 -0.88
N VAL A 337 11.03 6.95 -1.75
CA VAL A 337 10.29 7.06 -2.99
C VAL A 337 11.24 7.30 -4.14
N TYR A 338 11.09 6.51 -5.19
CA TYR A 338 11.69 6.80 -6.48
C TYR A 338 10.66 7.51 -7.35
N SER A 339 11.02 8.69 -7.84
CA SER A 339 10.15 9.49 -8.70
C SER A 339 10.70 9.47 -10.12
N LEU A 340 9.91 9.00 -11.08
CA LEU A 340 10.34 8.95 -12.49
C LEU A 340 10.67 10.35 -13.03
N ASP A 341 9.86 11.35 -12.68
CA ASP A 341 10.07 12.74 -13.11
C ASP A 341 11.48 13.27 -12.74
N ARG A 342 12.04 12.78 -11.64
CA ARG A 342 13.36 13.20 -11.12
C ARG A 342 14.47 12.17 -11.33
N ALA A 343 14.12 10.96 -11.76
CA ALA A 343 15.00 9.81 -11.87
C ALA A 343 15.91 9.62 -10.63
N ASN A 344 15.37 9.81 -9.42
CA ASN A 344 16.16 9.72 -8.18
C ASN A 344 15.31 9.24 -7.00
N TRP A 345 15.99 8.68 -6.00
CA TRP A 345 15.40 8.32 -4.72
C TRP A 345 15.37 9.50 -3.76
N ILE A 346 14.27 9.61 -3.02
CA ILE A 346 14.06 10.60 -1.97
C ILE A 346 13.58 9.87 -0.73
N GLN A 347 14.25 10.09 0.40
CA GLN A 347 13.74 9.67 1.70
C GLN A 347 12.61 10.61 2.12
N LEU A 348 11.43 10.07 2.45
CA LEU A 348 10.37 10.88 3.03
C LEU A 348 10.65 11.04 4.52
N ASP A 349 10.77 12.29 4.95
CA ASP A 349 10.88 12.62 6.36
C ASP A 349 9.48 12.85 6.94
N THR A 350 9.08 11.97 7.86
CA THR A 350 7.85 12.10 8.65
C THR A 350 8.11 12.90 9.94
N LEU A 351 9.05 13.85 9.88
CA LEU A 351 9.47 14.72 11.00
C LEU A 351 9.86 13.93 12.25
N GLY A 352 10.50 12.77 12.04
CA GLY A 352 10.92 11.87 13.11
C GLY A 352 9.82 11.07 13.80
N LEU A 353 8.55 11.18 13.40
CA LEU A 353 7.44 10.40 14.01
C LEU A 353 7.69 8.88 13.97
N LEU A 354 8.27 8.39 12.89
CA LEU A 354 8.59 6.97 12.69
C LEU A 354 10.00 6.57 13.17
N ASN A 355 10.77 7.51 13.73
CA ASN A 355 12.08 7.22 14.34
C ASN A 355 11.95 6.71 15.78
N HIS A 356 10.81 6.95 16.43
CA HIS A 356 10.52 6.50 17.79
C HIS A 356 9.28 5.61 17.81
N GLY A 357 9.23 4.64 18.71
CA GLY A 357 8.18 3.63 18.73
C GLY A 357 8.59 2.34 18.02
N SER A 358 7.61 1.47 17.82
CA SER A 358 7.72 0.20 17.13
C SER A 358 6.67 0.15 16.02
N TRP A 359 7.11 0.29 14.77
CA TRP A 359 6.27 0.34 13.58
C TRP A 359 6.65 -0.81 12.65
N PHE A 360 5.67 -1.55 12.13
CA PHE A 360 5.95 -2.82 11.46
C PHE A 360 5.19 -3.02 10.14
N LYS A 361 3.92 -2.62 10.08
CA LYS A 361 3.09 -2.78 8.88
C LYS A 361 2.78 -1.43 8.27
N CYS A 362 2.75 -1.41 6.94
CA CYS A 362 2.30 -0.27 6.17
C CYS A 362 1.20 -0.74 5.20
N LEU A 363 0.25 0.14 4.90
CA LEU A 363 -0.74 0.00 3.85
C LEU A 363 -0.76 1.29 3.02
N SER A 364 -1.10 1.16 1.74
CA SER A 364 -1.28 2.30 0.84
C SER A 364 -2.75 2.48 0.49
N MET A 365 -3.37 3.53 1.02
CA MET A 365 -4.72 3.95 0.67
C MET A 365 -4.67 4.74 -0.64
N GLN A 366 -4.67 4.02 -1.77
CA GLN A 366 -4.55 4.63 -3.09
C GLN A 366 -5.64 5.67 -3.41
N GLN A 367 -6.87 5.47 -2.89
CA GLN A 367 -7.98 6.39 -3.12
C GLN A 367 -7.77 7.76 -2.46
N ASN A 368 -7.15 7.77 -1.28
CA ASN A 368 -6.88 8.98 -0.49
C ASN A 368 -5.44 9.46 -0.65
N ASN A 369 -4.62 8.73 -1.40
CA ASN A 369 -3.20 9.00 -1.59
C ASN A 369 -2.43 9.12 -0.26
N GLN A 370 -2.72 8.20 0.67
CA GLN A 370 -2.15 8.15 2.00
C GLN A 370 -1.44 6.82 2.25
N LEU A 371 -0.43 6.83 3.11
CA LEU A 371 0.08 5.62 3.75
C LEU A 371 -0.44 5.53 5.18
N VAL A 372 -0.79 4.33 5.61
CA VAL A 372 -1.16 4.03 7.00
C VAL A 372 -0.12 3.07 7.56
N ILE A 373 0.56 3.47 8.62
CA ILE A 373 1.57 2.68 9.31
C ILE A 373 1.03 2.26 10.69
N PHE A 374 1.06 0.97 10.96
CA PHE A 374 0.58 0.40 12.22
C PHE A 374 1.75 0.11 13.15
N GLY A 375 1.54 0.36 14.44
CA GLY A 375 2.53 0.09 15.45
C GLY A 375 2.12 0.56 16.83
N ASN A 376 3.13 0.85 17.64
CA ASN A 376 2.98 1.31 19.00
C ASN A 376 4.03 2.40 19.29
N LYS A 377 3.59 3.58 19.71
CA LYS A 377 4.46 4.74 19.92
C LYS A 377 5.36 4.64 21.16
N THR A 378 5.05 3.77 22.11
CA THR A 378 5.76 3.67 23.40
C THR A 378 6.77 2.51 23.43
N ARG A 379 6.58 1.49 22.58
CA ARG A 379 7.48 0.33 22.50
C ARG A 379 8.77 0.62 21.72
N LYS A 380 9.77 -0.24 21.87
CA LYS A 380 11.05 -0.13 21.16
C LYS A 380 11.09 -1.07 19.97
N LEU A 381 11.33 -0.52 18.78
CA LEU A 381 11.41 -1.27 17.52
C LEU A 381 12.32 -2.50 17.59
N ILE A 382 13.52 -2.39 18.15
CA ILE A 382 14.47 -3.52 18.23
C ILE A 382 13.93 -4.71 19.03
N GLN A 383 13.19 -4.47 20.11
CA GLN A 383 12.67 -5.53 20.98
C GLN A 383 11.59 -6.32 20.23
N ASP A 384 10.62 -5.61 19.67
CA ASP A 384 9.52 -6.21 18.91
C ASP A 384 10.01 -6.87 17.62
N TYR A 385 11.01 -6.26 16.98
CA TYR A 385 11.64 -6.83 15.79
C TYR A 385 12.28 -8.20 16.03
N ASN A 386 12.96 -8.38 17.17
CA ASN A 386 13.63 -9.64 17.49
C ASN A 386 12.64 -10.82 17.63
N VAL A 387 11.42 -10.53 18.10
CA VAL A 387 10.34 -11.51 18.19
C VAL A 387 9.36 -11.44 17.02
N ARG A 388 9.60 -10.53 16.06
CA ARG A 388 8.75 -10.26 14.88
C ARG A 388 7.31 -9.90 15.25
N GLN A 389 7.14 -9.23 16.39
CA GLN A 389 5.86 -8.80 16.91
C GLN A 389 5.37 -7.54 16.19
N SER A 390 4.12 -7.59 15.74
CA SER A 390 3.37 -6.43 15.28
C SER A 390 2.47 -5.93 16.40
N ASN A 391 2.22 -4.62 16.40
CA ASN A 391 1.31 -3.95 17.33
C ASN A 391 0.34 -3.05 16.55
N TYR A 392 -0.84 -2.82 17.13
CA TYR A 392 -1.94 -2.12 16.47
C TYR A 392 -2.54 -1.00 17.33
N ASP A 393 -1.90 -0.64 18.45
CA ASP A 393 -2.36 0.40 19.37
C ASP A 393 -2.38 1.80 18.73
N ASN A 394 -1.49 2.04 17.76
CA ASN A 394 -1.33 3.33 17.11
C ASN A 394 -1.24 3.21 15.60
N MET A 395 -1.76 4.23 14.94
CA MET A 395 -1.76 4.37 13.48
C MET A 395 -1.17 5.72 13.10
N VAL A 396 -0.19 5.71 12.21
CA VAL A 396 0.39 6.91 11.61
C VAL A 396 -0.10 7.03 10.17
N TYR A 397 -0.71 8.16 9.85
CA TYR A 397 -1.14 8.49 8.51
C TYR A 397 -0.09 9.41 7.90
N VAL A 398 0.34 9.13 6.67
CA VAL A 398 1.28 9.97 5.92
C VAL A 398 0.62 10.38 4.61
N GLU A 399 0.46 11.69 4.43
CA GLU A 399 -0.16 12.32 3.27
C GLU A 399 0.87 12.41 2.15
N LEU A 400 0.80 11.52 1.16
CA LEU A 400 1.81 11.47 0.10
C LEU A 400 1.74 12.72 -0.80
N GLU A 401 0.56 13.30 -0.95
CA GLU A 401 0.37 14.45 -1.81
C GLU A 401 1.10 15.70 -1.29
N ALA A 402 1.25 15.84 0.02
CA ALA A 402 2.04 16.91 0.62
C ALA A 402 3.52 16.85 0.22
N TYR A 403 4.01 15.67 -0.17
CA TYR A 403 5.36 15.45 -0.71
C TYR A 403 5.39 15.48 -2.25
N GLY A 404 4.29 15.86 -2.90
CA GLY A 404 4.16 15.86 -4.36
C GLY A 404 4.08 14.47 -4.97
N ILE A 405 3.77 13.44 -4.18
CA ILE A 405 3.61 12.06 -4.64
C ILE A 405 2.13 11.78 -4.76
N TYR A 406 1.62 11.70 -5.98
CA TYR A 406 0.20 11.43 -6.25
C TYR A 406 0.03 10.80 -7.63
N ARG A 407 -1.13 10.19 -7.86
CA ARG A 407 -1.51 9.77 -9.21
C ARG A 407 -2.01 10.98 -9.99
N LYS A 408 -1.27 11.36 -11.03
CA LYS A 408 -1.70 12.42 -11.96
C LYS A 408 -3.08 12.03 -12.52
N PRO A 409 -4.08 12.94 -12.51
CA PRO A 409 -5.38 12.66 -13.11
C PRO A 409 -5.24 12.24 -14.57
N LYS A 410 -5.87 11.13 -14.98
CA LYS A 410 -5.96 10.70 -16.39
C LYS A 410 -6.97 11.60 -17.12
N ILE A 411 -6.67 12.89 -17.28
CA ILE A 411 -7.55 13.85 -17.96
C ILE A 411 -7.09 13.98 -19.43
N PRO A 412 -8.01 14.10 -20.41
CA PRO A 412 -7.63 14.41 -21.79
C PRO A 412 -6.73 15.65 -21.82
N HIS A 413 -5.62 15.56 -22.54
CA HIS A 413 -4.66 16.64 -22.71
C HIS A 413 -5.37 17.98 -22.95
N TYR A 414 -5.34 18.87 -21.95
CA TYR A 414 -5.71 20.25 -22.19
C TYR A 414 -4.66 20.84 -23.12
N SER A 415 -5.08 21.59 -24.13
CA SER A 415 -4.13 22.33 -24.95
C SER A 415 -3.34 23.30 -24.05
N GLU A 416 -2.08 23.57 -24.38
CA GLU A 416 -1.25 24.56 -23.66
C GLU A 416 -1.97 25.92 -23.53
N ARG A 417 -2.81 26.27 -24.53
CA ARG A 417 -3.66 27.47 -24.49
C ARG A 417 -4.73 27.40 -23.40
N SER A 418 -5.40 26.25 -23.25
CA SER A 418 -6.40 26.03 -22.20
C SER A 418 -5.78 26.11 -20.81
N GLU A 419 -4.58 25.56 -20.63
CA GLU A 419 -3.84 25.67 -19.38
C GLU A 419 -3.44 27.11 -19.06
N LYS A 420 -2.88 27.84 -20.04
CA LYS A 420 -2.55 29.27 -19.89
C LYS A 420 -3.78 30.11 -19.56
N LEU A 421 -4.90 29.86 -20.25
CA LEU A 421 -6.17 30.53 -19.97
C LEU A 421 -6.68 30.22 -18.57
N GLY A 422 -6.64 28.95 -18.13
CA GLY A 422 -7.01 28.55 -16.79
C GLY A 422 -6.15 29.22 -15.71
N LYS A 423 -4.82 29.26 -15.90
CA LYS A 423 -3.88 29.98 -15.03
C LYS A 423 -4.18 31.48 -14.95
N LEU A 424 -4.50 32.10 -16.09
CA LEU A 424 -4.84 33.52 -16.16
C LEU A 424 -6.17 33.80 -15.44
N LEU A 425 -7.18 32.95 -15.63
CA LEU A 425 -8.48 33.04 -14.95
C LEU A 425 -8.37 32.80 -13.44
N LEU A 426 -7.48 31.91 -12.99
CA LEU A 426 -7.24 31.63 -11.56
C LEU A 426 -6.90 32.91 -10.77
N THR A 427 -6.17 33.85 -11.37
CA THR A 427 -5.84 35.13 -10.71
C THR A 427 -7.04 36.03 -10.45
N GLY A 428 -8.11 35.89 -11.26
CA GLY A 428 -9.34 36.67 -11.13
C GLY A 428 -10.46 35.98 -10.34
N VAL A 429 -10.39 34.65 -10.17
CA VAL A 429 -11.45 33.84 -9.57
C VAL A 429 -11.03 33.20 -8.23
N SER A 430 -9.75 33.26 -7.86
CA SER A 430 -9.24 32.75 -6.57
C SER A 430 -9.92 33.44 -5.37
N ASP A 431 -10.37 32.63 -4.42
CA ASP A 431 -10.92 33.07 -3.12
C ASP A 431 -9.88 33.00 -1.99
N MET A 432 -8.72 32.38 -2.24
CA MET A 432 -7.64 32.18 -1.29
C MET A 432 -6.26 32.29 -1.97
N GLU A 433 -5.22 32.58 -1.20
CA GLU A 433 -3.81 32.55 -1.63
C GLU A 433 -3.01 31.65 -0.69
N ILE A 434 -2.19 30.74 -1.23
CA ILE A 434 -1.17 30.01 -0.47
C ILE A 434 0.11 30.85 -0.48
N LEU A 435 0.65 31.15 0.70
CA LEU A 435 1.93 31.82 0.87
C LEU A 435 3.02 30.77 1.12
N THR A 436 4.01 30.69 0.23
CA THR A 436 5.15 29.78 0.42
C THR A 436 6.18 30.37 1.39
N LEU A 437 7.11 29.54 1.90
CA LEU A 437 8.24 30.00 2.72
C LEU A 437 9.12 31.03 2.00
N GLU A 438 9.21 30.91 0.67
CA GLU A 438 9.91 31.86 -0.21
C GLU A 438 9.11 33.15 -0.48
N ARG A 439 7.96 33.31 0.21
CA ARG A 439 7.02 34.44 0.06
C ARG A 439 6.35 34.53 -1.31
N ASN A 440 6.33 33.44 -2.07
CA ASN A 440 5.55 33.35 -3.29
C ASN A 440 4.07 33.21 -2.94
N ARG A 441 3.20 33.90 -3.68
CA ARG A 441 1.75 33.84 -3.52
C ARG A 441 1.15 33.01 -4.64
N ILE A 442 0.43 31.96 -4.29
CA ILE A 442 -0.21 31.06 -5.25
C ILE A 442 -1.73 31.23 -5.10
N PRO A 443 -2.41 31.89 -6.07
CA PRO A 443 -3.86 32.02 -6.03
C PRO A 443 -4.51 30.64 -6.20
N CYS A 444 -5.49 30.34 -5.35
CA CYS A 444 -6.16 29.05 -5.32
C CYS A 444 -7.66 29.20 -5.01
N LEU A 445 -8.40 28.14 -5.33
CA LEU A 445 -9.80 28.00 -4.95
C LEU A 445 -9.91 27.07 -3.75
N SER A 446 -10.40 27.57 -2.62
CA SER A 446 -10.64 26.81 -1.38
C SER A 446 -11.44 25.53 -1.68
N LYS A 447 -12.41 25.63 -2.60
CA LYS A 447 -13.24 24.52 -3.07
C LYS A 447 -12.50 23.40 -3.77
N ILE A 448 -11.43 23.73 -4.48
CA ILE A 448 -10.56 22.73 -5.11
C ILE A 448 -9.67 22.11 -4.04
N LEU A 449 -9.14 22.93 -3.14
CA LEU A 449 -8.25 22.47 -2.07
C LEU A 449 -8.94 21.50 -1.12
N TYR A 450 -10.12 21.80 -0.59
CA TYR A 450 -10.79 20.88 0.34
C TYR A 450 -11.30 19.62 -0.35
N LYS A 451 -11.66 19.68 -1.64
CA LYS A 451 -12.01 18.47 -2.41
C LYS A 451 -10.82 17.54 -2.60
N ARG A 452 -9.62 18.11 -2.75
CA ARG A 452 -8.38 17.36 -2.98
C ARG A 452 -7.73 16.91 -1.66
N TRP A 453 -7.84 17.74 -0.63
CA TRP A 453 -7.34 17.52 0.72
C TRP A 453 -8.48 17.66 1.73
N PRO A 454 -9.25 16.60 2.02
CA PRO A 454 -10.38 16.67 2.96
C PRO A 454 -9.97 17.22 4.34
N THR A 455 -8.77 16.91 4.81
CA THR A 455 -8.20 17.44 6.06
C THR A 455 -8.07 18.98 6.04
N PHE A 456 -7.87 19.58 4.86
CA PHE A 456 -7.82 21.03 4.68
C PHE A 456 -9.15 21.70 5.07
N GLN A 457 -10.29 21.01 4.86
CA GLN A 457 -11.59 21.53 5.28
C GLN A 457 -11.65 21.78 6.78
N ARG A 458 -11.21 20.80 7.58
CA ARG A 458 -11.21 20.93 9.06
C ARG A 458 -10.36 22.11 9.52
N LEU A 459 -9.27 22.39 8.82
CA LEU A 459 -8.40 23.52 9.14
C LEU A 459 -9.01 24.86 8.75
N LEU A 460 -9.73 24.93 7.62
CA LEU A 460 -10.53 26.10 7.27
C LEU A 460 -11.63 26.34 8.32
N ASP A 461 -12.33 25.29 8.74
CA ASP A 461 -13.40 25.36 9.73
C ASP A 461 -12.86 25.83 11.09
N GLN A 462 -11.75 25.25 11.57
CA GLN A 462 -11.07 25.68 12.80
C GLN A 462 -10.57 27.13 12.73
N ALA A 463 -10.01 27.55 11.58
CA ALA A 463 -9.58 28.92 11.38
C ALA A 463 -10.76 29.91 11.34
N ALA A 464 -11.91 29.49 10.81
CA ALA A 464 -13.14 30.29 10.82
C ALA A 464 -13.70 30.44 12.24
N GLU A 465 -13.69 29.37 13.04
CA GLU A 465 -14.13 29.38 14.44
C GLU A 465 -13.25 30.29 15.33
N GLN A 466 -11.92 30.22 15.18
CA GLN A 466 -10.99 31.03 15.96
C GLN A 466 -11.05 32.53 15.64
N ASN A 467 -11.49 32.92 14.44
CA ASN A 467 -11.61 34.31 14.03
C ASN A 467 -12.97 34.97 14.37
N GLN A 468 -13.85 34.30 15.13
CA GLN A 468 -15.15 34.85 15.53
C GLN A 468 -15.07 36.12 16.41
N ASP A 469 -14.00 36.31 17.19
CA ASP A 469 -13.86 37.48 18.06
C ASP A 469 -13.45 38.76 17.29
N ALA A 470 -12.65 38.63 16.24
CA ALA A 470 -12.36 39.73 15.31
C ALA A 470 -13.62 40.15 14.53
N PHE A 471 -14.52 39.19 14.28
CA PHE A 471 -15.79 39.40 13.58
C PHE A 471 -16.80 40.22 14.41
N ARG A 472 -16.84 40.02 15.73
CA ARG A 472 -17.73 40.78 16.65
C ARG A 472 -17.38 42.26 16.76
N MET A 473 -16.09 42.62 16.70
CA MET A 473 -15.67 44.03 16.69
C MET A 473 -16.04 44.76 15.39
N SER A 474 -16.02 44.08 14.24
CA SER A 474 -16.34 44.73 12.95
C SER A 474 -17.85 44.96 12.75
N LEU A 475 -18.69 44.13 13.36
CA LEU A 475 -20.15 44.25 13.29
C LEU A 475 -20.72 45.48 14.03
N SER A 476 -20.04 45.97 15.08
CA SER A 476 -20.43 47.22 15.74
C SER A 476 -20.12 48.48 14.92
N GLU A 477 -19.26 48.37 13.90
CA GLU A 477 -18.88 49.49 13.02
C GLU A 477 -19.74 49.57 11.75
N LEU A 478 -20.43 48.48 11.39
CA LEU A 478 -21.37 48.44 10.27
C LEU A 478 -22.76 48.85 10.76
N GLY A 479 -23.05 50.14 10.61
CA GLY A 479 -24.31 50.80 10.99
C GLY A 479 -25.60 50.24 10.34
N PRO A 480 -26.75 50.93 10.48
CA PRO A 480 -28.11 50.37 10.34
C PRO A 480 -28.53 49.80 8.98
N GLN A 481 -27.63 49.75 7.98
CA GLN A 481 -27.93 49.38 6.60
C GLN A 481 -28.07 47.87 6.36
N LEU A 482 -27.66 47.03 7.32
CA LEU A 482 -27.80 45.57 7.23
C LEU A 482 -29.24 45.06 7.51
N ARG A 483 -30.15 45.91 8.01
CA ARG A 483 -31.53 45.48 8.35
C ARG A 483 -32.45 45.22 7.14
N ASN A 484 -32.06 45.59 5.91
CA ASN A 484 -32.94 45.55 4.74
C ASN A 484 -32.62 44.47 3.68
N MET A 485 -31.67 43.57 3.95
CA MET A 485 -31.36 42.48 3.01
C MET A 485 -32.20 41.23 3.34
N LEU A 486 -33.29 41.04 2.60
CA LEU A 486 -34.07 39.80 2.56
C LEU A 486 -33.25 38.74 1.82
N TYR A 487 -33.17 37.53 2.39
CA TYR A 487 -32.47 36.31 1.93
C TYR A 487 -31.03 36.10 2.46
N PHE A 488 -30.97 35.49 3.64
CA PHE A 488 -29.87 34.67 4.14
C PHE A 488 -30.15 33.19 3.79
N PRO A 489 -29.16 32.46 3.25
CA PRO A 489 -28.61 31.34 4.00
C PRO A 489 -27.06 31.37 4.02
N VAL A 490 -26.53 30.87 5.13
CA VAL A 490 -25.14 31.02 5.62
C VAL A 490 -24.11 30.37 4.69
N LEU A 491 -23.23 31.19 4.12
CA LEU A 491 -21.88 30.84 3.69
C LEU A 491 -21.03 32.11 3.80
N LEU A 492 -20.09 32.17 4.75
CA LEU A 492 -19.26 33.37 4.95
C LEU A 492 -17.82 32.98 5.27
N VAL A 493 -16.96 33.09 4.26
CA VAL A 493 -15.52 33.28 4.41
C VAL A 493 -15.20 34.53 3.57
N LEU A 494 -15.08 35.70 4.21
CA LEU A 494 -14.68 36.94 3.54
C LEU A 494 -13.16 37.06 3.63
N TRP A 495 -12.44 36.88 2.53
CA TRP A 495 -12.09 37.85 1.47
C TRP A 495 -10.93 38.79 1.81
N LYS A 496 -9.87 38.63 1.00
CA LYS A 496 -8.92 39.61 0.48
C LYS A 496 -9.06 41.02 1.07
N ASP A 497 -8.26 41.27 2.09
CA ASP A 497 -8.10 42.58 2.71
C ASP A 497 -7.51 43.58 1.69
N LYS A 498 -8.32 44.54 1.26
CA LYS A 498 -7.88 45.77 0.60
C LYS A 498 -7.85 46.86 1.69
N ARG A 499 -6.62 47.26 2.03
CA ARG A 499 -6.21 48.52 2.67
C ARG A 499 -6.53 48.64 4.17
N ASN A 500 -5.52 48.40 5.01
CA ASN A 500 -4.89 49.39 5.91
C ASN A 500 -4.12 48.67 7.04
N LEU A 501 -2.87 48.27 6.77
CA LEU A 501 -1.87 48.22 7.84
C LEU A 501 -1.36 49.64 8.03
N LEU A 502 -1.58 50.15 9.25
CA LEU A 502 -1.05 51.40 9.78
C LEU A 502 0.42 51.57 9.40
N VAL A 503 0.69 52.53 8.50
CA VAL A 503 1.99 53.19 8.41
C VAL A 503 2.08 54.10 9.62
N ASN A 504 2.93 53.73 10.59
CA ASN A 504 3.39 54.69 11.58
C ASN A 504 4.37 55.65 10.88
N LYS A 505 3.87 56.79 10.42
CA LYS A 505 4.69 57.95 10.06
C LYS A 505 4.39 59.05 11.08
N ASN A 506 5.27 59.16 12.06
CA ASN A 506 5.66 60.44 12.64
C ASN A 506 7.04 60.28 13.28
N THR A 507 8.07 60.68 12.55
CA THR A 507 9.25 61.36 13.10
C THR A 507 10.04 61.97 11.94
N VAL A 508 9.85 63.29 11.82
CA VAL A 508 10.64 64.34 11.14
C VAL A 508 11.05 64.13 9.69
#